data_AF-A0A6P0X0I8-F1
#
_entry.id   AF-A0A6P0X0I8-F1
#
_cell.length_a   1.000
_cell.length_b   1.000
_cell.length_c   1.000
_cell.angle_alpha   90.00
_cell.angle_beta   90.00
_cell.angle_gamma   90.00
#
_symmetry.space_group_name_H-M   'P 1'
#
loop_
_entity.id
_entity.type
_entity.pdbx_description
1 polymer ?
#
loop_
_entity_poly.entity_id
_entity_poly.type
_entity_poly.pdbx_seq_one_letter_code
_entity_poly.pdbx_strand_id
1 'polypeptide(L)'
;SGVPAIVATNHAITYRASYRLSKRFYTSLIKYGKRIDQALRDVRVELFVDKHQGVSFSDWSCPVLYARSRHLGLGTEQLQWEAVPDIYSIRNVERLSLVKLES
;
A
#
# COMPACT_ATOMS: atom_id res chain seq x y z
N SER A 1 -8.20 15.49 -20.69
CA SER A 1 -7.27 14.33 -20.62
C SER A 1 -7.91 12.99 -20.20
N GLY A 2 -9.19 12.88 -19.80
CA GLY A 2 -9.87 11.57 -19.68
C GLY A 2 -9.30 10.56 -18.67
N VAL A 3 -8.27 10.92 -17.90
CA VAL A 3 -7.56 10.04 -16.97
C VAL A 3 -8.50 9.57 -15.86
N PRO A 4 -8.62 8.25 -15.60
CA PRO A 4 -9.60 7.72 -14.65
C PRO A 4 -9.22 7.93 -13.18
N ALA A 5 -7.92 7.87 -12.88
CA ALA A 5 -7.36 8.10 -11.55
C ALA A 5 -5.92 8.64 -11.64
N ILE A 6 -5.55 9.53 -10.72
CA ILE A 6 -4.22 10.12 -10.58
C ILE A 6 -3.78 9.99 -9.13
N VAL A 7 -2.60 9.42 -8.91
CA VAL A 7 -1.91 9.49 -7.62
C VAL A 7 -0.85 10.59 -7.71
N ALA A 8 -0.87 11.50 -6.75
CA ALA A 8 0.02 12.66 -6.71
C ALA A 8 0.49 12.94 -5.29
N THR A 9 1.39 13.90 -5.12
CA THR A 9 1.81 14.43 -3.82
C THR A 9 1.43 15.90 -3.70
N ASN A 10 0.82 16.31 -2.59
CA ASN A 10 0.37 17.70 -2.38
C ASN A 10 1.52 18.70 -2.21
N HIS A 11 2.71 18.24 -1.79
CA HIS A 11 3.93 19.03 -1.66
C HIS A 11 5.15 18.16 -1.98
N ALA A 12 6.34 18.79 -2.01
CA ALA A 12 7.59 18.07 -2.18
C ALA A 12 7.82 17.14 -0.99
N ILE A 13 8.08 15.86 -1.28
CA ILE A 13 8.44 14.85 -0.28
C ILE A 13 9.93 14.54 -0.35
N THR A 14 10.48 13.96 0.71
CA THR A 14 11.87 13.52 0.71
C THR A 14 12.12 12.44 -0.35
N TYR A 15 13.35 12.37 -0.89
CA TYR A 15 13.74 11.32 -1.85
C TYR A 15 13.51 9.90 -1.29
N ARG A 16 13.76 9.72 0.01
CA ARG A 16 13.55 8.42 0.66
C ARG A 16 12.07 8.08 0.75
N ALA A 17 11.20 9.05 1.03
CA ALA A 17 9.76 8.86 0.99
C ALA A 17 9.25 8.54 -0.41
N SER A 18 9.75 9.22 -1.45
CA SER A 18 9.31 8.95 -2.83
C SER A 18 9.70 7.56 -3.32
N TYR A 19 10.90 7.09 -2.94
CA TYR A 19 11.33 5.72 -3.19
C TYR A 19 10.43 4.69 -2.48
N ARG A 20 10.20 4.85 -1.17
CA ARG A 20 9.34 3.92 -0.39
C ARG A 20 7.90 3.94 -0.89
N LEU A 21 7.36 5.12 -1.18
CA LEU A 21 6.03 5.32 -1.78
C LEU A 21 5.91 4.49 -3.05
N SER A 22 6.82 4.68 -4.01
CA SER A 22 6.76 4.00 -5.31
C SER A 22 6.88 2.49 -5.13
N LYS A 23 7.87 2.04 -4.36
CA LYS A 23 8.13 0.61 -4.11
C LYS A 23 6.92 -0.08 -3.47
N ARG A 24 6.39 0.47 -2.37
CA ARG A 24 5.27 -0.13 -1.64
C ARG A 24 3.97 -0.05 -2.42
N PHE A 25 3.71 1.06 -3.10
CA PHE A 25 2.52 1.24 -3.91
C PHE A 25 2.43 0.20 -5.03
N TYR A 26 3.48 0.09 -5.86
CA TYR A 26 3.50 -0.89 -6.94
C TYR A 26 3.54 -2.33 -6.45
N THR A 27 4.21 -2.61 -5.33
CA THR A 27 4.15 -3.94 -4.70
C THR A 27 2.71 -4.28 -4.30
N SER A 28 2.00 -3.33 -3.70
CA SER A 28 0.60 -3.53 -3.29
C SER A 28 -0.33 -3.79 -4.47
N LEU A 29 -0.13 -3.08 -5.58
CA LEU A 29 -0.94 -3.25 -6.79
C LEU A 29 -0.59 -4.53 -7.55
N ILE A 30 0.68 -4.70 -7.91
CA ILE A 30 1.12 -5.74 -8.86
C ILE A 30 1.24 -7.09 -8.16
N LYS A 31 1.87 -7.13 -6.97
CA LYS A 31 2.12 -8.38 -6.24
C LYS A 31 0.93 -8.82 -5.42
N TYR A 32 0.21 -7.89 -4.79
CA TYR A 32 -0.90 -8.23 -3.89
C TYR A 32 -2.29 -8.01 -4.48
N GLY A 33 -2.38 -7.48 -5.71
CA GLY A 33 -3.66 -7.25 -6.39
C GLY A 33 -4.56 -6.23 -5.69
N LYS A 34 -4.02 -5.37 -4.81
CA LYS A 34 -4.84 -4.44 -4.01
C LYS A 34 -5.46 -3.36 -4.89
N ARG A 35 -6.57 -2.80 -4.41
CA ARG A 35 -7.15 -1.58 -4.98
C ARG A 35 -6.23 -0.38 -4.77
N ILE A 36 -6.36 0.64 -5.63
CA ILE A 36 -5.52 1.84 -5.60
C ILE A 36 -5.60 2.58 -4.26
N ASP A 37 -6.80 2.70 -3.68
CA ASP A 37 -7.03 3.34 -2.38
C ASP A 37 -6.40 2.55 -1.23
N GLN A 38 -6.48 1.22 -1.27
CA GLN A 38 -5.84 0.34 -0.28
C GLN A 38 -4.31 0.39 -0.39
N ALA A 39 -3.77 0.34 -1.61
CA ALA A 39 -2.33 0.47 -1.85
C ALA A 39 -1.81 1.83 -1.35
N LEU A 40 -2.56 2.91 -1.59
CA LEU A 40 -2.19 4.23 -1.08
C LEU A 40 -2.25 4.28 0.44
N ARG A 41 -3.26 3.67 1.07
CA ARG A 41 -3.35 3.56 2.53
C ARG A 41 -2.15 2.83 3.13
N ASP A 42 -1.77 1.68 2.55
CA ASP A 42 -0.60 0.90 2.98
C ASP A 42 0.69 1.73 2.95
N VAL A 43 0.89 2.49 1.87
CA VAL A 43 2.04 3.39 1.72
C VAL A 43 2.05 4.44 2.83
N ARG A 44 0.90 5.09 3.10
CA ARG A 44 0.81 6.11 4.15
C ARG A 44 1.16 5.52 5.53
N VAL A 45 0.72 4.29 5.81
CA VAL A 45 1.06 3.59 7.05
C VAL A 45 2.56 3.31 7.13
N GLU A 46 3.17 2.79 6.06
CA GLU A 46 4.61 2.51 6.01
C GLU A 46 5.43 3.79 6.24
N LEU A 47 5.10 4.86 5.52
CA LEU A 47 5.77 6.16 5.69
C LEU A 47 5.60 6.74 7.10
N PHE A 48 4.44 6.54 7.73
CA PHE A 48 4.20 6.99 9.10
C PHE A 48 5.05 6.22 10.12
N VAL A 49 5.19 4.91 9.95
CA VAL A 49 6.04 4.05 10.80
C VAL A 49 7.51 4.41 10.61
N ASP A 50 7.92 4.72 9.38
CA ASP A 50 9.31 5.02 9.02
C ASP A 50 9.74 6.48 9.23
N LYS A 51 8.91 7.33 9.85
CA LYS A 51 9.18 8.76 10.08
C LYS A 51 10.50 9.07 10.82
N HIS A 52 11.09 8.08 11.48
CA HIS A 52 12.38 8.21 12.18
C HIS A 52 13.58 7.72 11.36
N GLN A 53 13.36 7.22 10.14
CA GLN A 53 14.38 6.64 9.27
C GLN A 53 14.62 7.50 8.01
N GLY A 54 14.73 8.82 8.17
CA GLY A 54 15.01 9.73 7.05
C GLY A 54 13.81 10.01 6.13
N VAL A 55 12.60 9.78 6.62
CA VAL A 55 11.33 10.23 6.03
C VAL A 55 10.83 11.41 6.88
N SER A 56 10.37 12.50 6.26
CA SER A 56 9.80 13.61 7.03
C SER A 56 8.49 13.18 7.68
N PHE A 57 8.20 13.73 8.87
CA PHE A 57 6.93 13.45 9.54
C PHE A 57 5.70 13.87 8.72
N SER A 58 5.82 14.82 7.79
CA SER A 58 4.70 15.22 6.92
C SER A 58 4.52 14.32 5.69
N ASP A 59 5.54 13.54 5.32
CA ASP A 59 5.58 12.81 4.04
C ASP A 59 4.46 11.77 3.93
N TRP A 60 4.01 11.17 5.05
CA TRP A 60 2.94 10.17 5.04
C TRP A 60 1.57 10.76 4.64
N SER A 61 1.34 12.04 4.91
CA SER A 61 0.06 12.73 4.63
C SER A 61 -0.04 13.21 3.18
N CYS A 62 1.10 13.25 2.50
CA CYS A 62 1.29 13.93 1.22
C CYS A 62 0.72 13.20 -0.01
N PRO A 63 0.77 11.85 -0.11
CA PRO A 63 0.24 11.12 -1.24
C PRO A 63 -1.28 11.21 -1.29
N VAL A 64 -1.85 11.62 -2.42
CA VAL A 64 -3.30 11.80 -2.63
C VAL A 64 -3.78 11.05 -3.85
N LEU A 65 -5.06 10.66 -3.83
CA LEU A 65 -5.75 10.01 -4.94
C LEU A 65 -6.85 10.92 -5.48
N TYR A 66 -6.71 11.35 -6.73
CA TYR A 66 -7.79 11.97 -7.49
C TYR A 66 -8.39 10.91 -8.39
N ALA A 67 -9.59 10.41 -8.04
CA ALA A 67 -10.28 9.41 -8.83
C ALA A 67 -11.69 9.88 -9.18
N ARG A 68 -12.19 9.46 -10.34
CA ARG A 68 -13.61 9.62 -10.67
C ARG A 68 -14.40 8.54 -9.95
N SER A 69 -15.54 8.89 -9.34
CA SER A 69 -16.37 8.02 -8.51
C SER A 69 -16.67 6.63 -9.11
N ARG A 70 -16.81 6.55 -10.44
CA ARG A 70 -17.11 5.33 -11.21
C ARG A 70 -15.92 4.38 -11.40
N HIS A 71 -14.71 4.77 -10.99
CA HIS A 71 -13.48 3.98 -11.15
C HIS A 71 -12.81 3.63 -9.83
N LEU A 72 -13.40 4.00 -8.68
CA LEU A 72 -12.88 3.67 -7.35
C LEU A 72 -12.93 2.17 -7.05
N GLY A 73 -13.80 1.41 -7.72
CA GLY A 73 -13.94 -0.04 -7.58
C GLY A 73 -13.01 -0.88 -8.47
N LEU A 74 -12.03 -0.26 -9.16
CA LEU A 74 -11.05 -1.03 -9.94
C LEU A 74 -10.01 -1.68 -9.01
N GLY A 75 -10.02 -3.01 -8.98
CA GLY A 75 -9.19 -3.87 -8.14
C GLY A 75 -10.07 -4.87 -7.38
N THR A 76 -9.59 -6.10 -7.24
CA THR A 76 -10.35 -7.16 -6.58
C THR A 76 -10.27 -6.98 -5.07
N GLU A 77 -11.41 -6.96 -4.38
CA GLU A 77 -11.44 -7.14 -2.91
C GLU A 77 -10.82 -8.48 -2.47
N GLN A 78 -10.63 -9.40 -3.42
CA GLN A 78 -9.93 -10.66 -3.21
C GLN A 78 -8.41 -10.45 -3.30
N LEU A 79 -7.76 -10.58 -2.13
CA LEU A 79 -6.33 -10.83 -1.99
C LEU A 79 -5.94 -12.00 -2.90
N GLN A 80 -4.92 -11.82 -3.74
CA GLN A 80 -4.30 -12.97 -4.40
C GLN A 80 -3.72 -13.90 -3.32
N TRP A 81 -4.03 -15.20 -3.37
CA TRP A 81 -3.60 -16.18 -2.35
C TRP A 81 -2.06 -16.22 -2.17
N GLU A 82 -1.31 -15.86 -3.21
CA GLU A 82 0.15 -15.76 -3.23
C GLU A 82 0.69 -14.57 -2.39
N ALA A 83 -0.16 -13.62 -2.01
CA ALA A 83 0.16 -12.45 -1.17
C ALA A 83 0.04 -12.72 0.34
N VAL A 84 -0.67 -13.79 0.70
CA VAL A 84 -0.97 -14.16 2.09
C VAL A 84 0.30 -14.30 2.96
N PRO A 85 1.41 -14.92 2.48
CA PRO A 85 2.62 -15.08 3.30
C PRO A 85 3.29 -13.75 3.69
N ASP A 86 3.16 -12.72 2.85
CA ASP A 86 3.87 -11.44 3.01
C ASP A 86 3.15 -10.49 3.97
N ILE A 87 1.80 -10.56 4.03
CA ILE A 87 1.00 -9.77 4.97
C ILE A 87 1.28 -10.20 6.43
N TYR A 88 1.53 -11.48 6.65
CA TYR A 88 1.93 -12.03 7.94
C TYR A 88 3.43 -11.86 8.24
N SER A 89 4.25 -11.44 7.27
CA SER A 89 5.65 -11.08 7.51
C SER A 89 5.81 -9.64 7.99
N ILE A 90 4.94 -8.72 7.57
CA ILE A 90 4.95 -7.30 8.00
C ILE A 90 4.46 -7.17 9.44
N ARG A 91 3.60 -8.10 9.87
CA ARG A 91 3.21 -8.26 11.27
C ARG A 91 4.15 -9.31 11.86
N ASN A 92 5.20 -8.91 12.56
CA ASN A 92 5.91 -9.82 13.49
C ASN A 92 4.94 -10.27 14.61
N VAL A 93 4.01 -11.15 14.26
CA VAL A 93 3.16 -11.90 15.15
C VAL A 93 3.42 -13.34 14.76
N GLU A 94 3.95 -14.08 15.71
CA GLU A 94 4.32 -15.49 15.65
C GLU A 94 3.41 -16.30 14.72
N ARG A 95 4.04 -17.16 13.91
CA ARG A 95 3.37 -18.18 13.10
C ARG A 95 2.22 -18.80 13.89
N LEU A 96 0.98 -18.51 13.51
CA LEU A 96 -0.12 -19.39 13.84
C LEU A 96 0.15 -20.70 13.12
N SER A 97 0.53 -21.70 13.90
CA SER A 97 0.57 -23.10 13.50
C SER A 97 -0.77 -23.43 12.85
N LEU A 98 -0.75 -23.61 11.53
CA LEU A 98 -1.84 -24.21 10.79
C LEU A 98 -2.01 -25.64 11.32
N VAL A 99 -2.92 -25.81 12.27
CA VAL A 99 -3.45 -27.13 12.61
C VAL A 99 -4.20 -27.60 11.37
N LYS A 100 -3.63 -28.60 10.70
CA LYS A 100 -4.34 -29.38 9.68
C LYS A 100 -5.58 -29.97 10.34
N LEU A 101 -6.75 -29.59 9.86
CA LEU A 101 -7.95 -30.43 10.03
C LEU A 101 -7.81 -31.55 9.00
N GLU A 102 -7.34 -32.71 9.46
CA GLU A 102 -7.49 -33.95 8.71
C GLU A 102 -8.95 -34.42 8.84
N SER A 103 -9.52 -34.76 7.68
CA SER A 103 -10.85 -35.34 7.48
C SER A 103 -10.98 -36.73 8.10
#